data_AF-A0A815GTQ6-F1
#
_entry.id   AF-A0A815GTQ6-F1
#
_cell.length_a   1.000
_cell.length_b   1.000
_cell.length_c   1.000
_cell.angle_alpha   90.00
_cell.angle_beta   90.00
_cell.angle_gamma   90.00
#
_symmetry.space_group_name_H-M   'P 1'
#
loop_
_entity.id
_entity.type
_entity.pdbx_description
1 polymer ?
#
loop_
_entity_poly.entity_id
_entity_poly.type
_entity_poly.pdbx_seq_one_letter_code
_entity_poly.pdbx_strand_id
1 'polypeptide(L)'
;MLTELNDRSEEFLSIDVESIATGYTHEDRHPVTVSVVNIKGDVIYEGIIKPSIPVVSYLTILTGLKKGDLDNGESMEIVLENVSWQI
;
A
#
# COMPACT_ATOMS: atom_id res chain seq x y z
N MET A 1 4.22 21.41 35.76
CA MET A 1 4.63 20.12 35.15
C MET A 1 3.37 19.50 34.59
N LEU A 2 3.02 19.85 33.34
CA LEU A 2 1.90 19.22 32.65
C LEU A 2 2.38 17.80 32.36
N THR A 3 1.71 16.85 33.01
CA THR A 3 1.89 15.42 32.77
C THR A 3 1.81 15.16 31.28
N GLU A 4 2.81 14.46 30.76
CA GLU A 4 2.83 13.87 29.43
C GLU A 4 1.46 13.23 29.18
N LEU A 5 0.64 13.88 28.36
CA LEU A 5 -0.43 13.18 27.68
C LEU A 5 0.32 12.11 26.88
N ASN A 6 0.13 10.82 27.22
CA ASN A 6 0.68 9.72 26.43
C ASN A 6 0.49 10.06 24.96
N ASP A 7 1.59 10.32 24.24
CA ASP A 7 1.53 10.61 22.82
C ASP A 7 1.15 9.31 22.12
N ARG A 8 -0.16 9.08 21.98
CA ARG A 8 -0.74 7.92 21.31
C ARG A 8 -0.69 8.06 19.78
N SER A 9 0.14 8.97 19.25
CA SER A 9 0.24 9.17 17.80
C SER A 9 0.73 7.94 17.05
N GLU A 10 1.49 7.08 17.73
CA GLU A 10 1.92 5.78 17.22
C GLU A 10 0.84 4.68 17.33
N GLU A 11 -0.28 4.92 18.04
CA GLU A 11 -1.36 3.91 18.20
C GLU A 11 -2.37 3.90 17.05
N PHE A 12 -2.33 4.90 16.15
CA PHE A 12 -3.28 5.04 15.06
C PHE A 12 -2.57 5.18 13.73
N LEU A 13 -2.84 4.20 12.86
CA LEU A 13 -2.34 4.14 11.50
C LEU A 13 -3.51 4.17 10.52
N SER A 14 -3.29 4.85 9.40
CA SER A 14 -4.13 4.75 8.22
C SER A 14 -3.40 3.95 7.16
N ILE A 15 -4.13 3.06 6.48
CA ILE A 15 -3.61 2.24 5.40
C ILE A 15 -4.48 2.46 4.17
N ASP A 16 -3.83 2.67 3.04
CA ASP A 16 -4.48 2.73 1.73
C ASP A 16 -3.75 1.82 0.73
N VAL A 17 -4.51 1.23 -0.20
CA VAL A 17 -3.98 0.27 -1.18
C VAL A 17 -4.57 0.53 -2.56
N GLU A 18 -3.70 0.59 -3.57
CA GLU A 18 -4.15 0.58 -4.96
C GLU A 18 -4.09 -0.83 -5.53
N SER A 19 -5.09 -1.16 -6.35
CA SER A 19 -5.20 -2.46 -7.00
C SER A 19 -5.36 -2.35 -8.50
N ILE A 20 -4.65 -3.19 -9.24
CA ILE A 20 -4.86 -3.37 -10.68
C ILE A 20 -5.97 -4.38 -10.97
N ALA A 21 -6.45 -4.40 -12.21
CA ALA A 21 -7.29 -5.47 -12.72
C ALA A 21 -6.45 -6.61 -13.32
N THR A 22 -6.75 -7.84 -12.92
CA THR A 22 -6.13 -9.08 -13.43
C THR A 22 -7.10 -9.91 -14.27
N GLY A 23 -8.33 -9.41 -14.42
CA GLY A 23 -9.44 -10.01 -15.14
C GLY A 23 -10.54 -8.97 -15.38
N TYR A 24 -11.77 -9.43 -15.57
CA TYR A 24 -12.90 -8.59 -16.01
C TYR A 24 -14.04 -8.49 -14.99
N THR A 25 -13.94 -9.20 -13.86
CA THR A 25 -14.91 -9.12 -12.76
C THR A 25 -14.43 -8.16 -11.66
N HIS A 26 -15.29 -7.92 -10.66
CA HIS A 26 -14.94 -7.11 -9.49
C HIS A 26 -13.93 -7.79 -8.57
N GLU A 27 -13.90 -9.13 -8.54
CA GLU A 27 -12.99 -9.91 -7.70
C GLU A 27 -11.61 -10.10 -8.36
N ASP A 28 -11.49 -9.85 -9.67
CA ASP A 28 -10.24 -9.97 -10.40
C ASP A 28 -9.34 -8.74 -10.16
N ARG A 29 -8.85 -8.62 -8.92
CA ARG A 29 -8.01 -7.52 -8.45
C ARG A 29 -6.75 -8.03 -7.78
N HIS A 30 -5.69 -7.24 -7.86
CA HIS A 30 -4.43 -7.53 -7.19
C HIS A 30 -3.84 -6.24 -6.62
N PRO A 31 -3.53 -6.18 -5.31
CA PRO A 31 -2.86 -5.04 -4.70
C PRO A 31 -1.47 -4.83 -5.30
N VAL A 32 -1.12 -3.57 -5.57
CA VAL A 32 0.17 -3.22 -6.19
C VAL A 32 0.88 -2.05 -5.52
N THR A 33 0.17 -1.25 -4.72
CA THR A 33 0.80 -0.29 -3.82
C THR A 33 0.14 -0.35 -2.45
N VAL A 34 0.89 0.04 -1.43
CA VAL A 34 0.40 0.23 -0.08
C VAL A 34 1.09 1.43 0.53
N SER A 35 0.32 2.27 1.21
CA SER A 35 0.84 3.39 1.99
C SER A 35 0.30 3.31 3.41
N VAL A 36 1.22 3.38 4.37
CA VAL A 36 0.90 3.41 5.81
C VAL A 36 1.32 4.76 6.35
N VAL A 37 0.39 5.44 7.02
CA VAL A 37 0.56 6.83 7.47
C VAL A 37 0.17 6.94 8.94
N ASN A 38 0.97 7.65 9.73
CA ASN A 38 0.65 7.91 11.15
C ASN A 38 -0.38 9.06 11.29
N ILE A 39 -0.85 9.32 12.51
CA ILE A 39 -1.85 10.40 12.75
C ILE A 39 -1.33 11.81 12.44
N LYS A 40 0.00 12.00 12.38
CA LYS A 40 0.63 13.29 12.02
C LYS A 40 0.63 13.51 10.51
N GLY A 41 0.27 12.49 9.72
CA GLY A 41 0.28 12.54 8.26
C GLY A 41 1.63 12.13 7.66
N ASP A 42 2.57 11.64 8.47
CA ASP A 42 3.86 11.16 7.96
C ASP A 42 3.69 9.75 7.37
N VAL A 43 4.24 9.54 6.18
CA VAL A 43 4.32 8.21 5.57
C VAL A 43 5.38 7.40 6.30
N ILE A 44 4.94 6.38 7.03
CA ILE A 44 5.85 5.50 7.79
C ILE A 44 6.29 4.29 6.96
N TYR A 45 5.49 3.90 5.97
CA TYR A 45 5.85 2.88 5.00
C TYR A 45 5.15 3.13 3.66
N GLU A 46 5.86 2.93 2.57
CA GLU A 46 5.32 2.89 1.21
C GLU A 46 5.93 1.68 0.50
N GLY A 47 5.07 0.85 -0.08
CA GLY A 47 5.46 -0.38 -0.74
C GLY A 47 4.87 -0.46 -2.14
N ILE A 48 5.68 -0.93 -3.09
CA ILE A 48 5.25 -1.27 -4.45
C ILE A 48 5.40 -2.78 -4.61
N ILE A 49 4.33 -3.46 -5.00
CA ILE A 49 4.32 -4.90 -5.27
C ILE A 49 4.44 -5.10 -6.78
N LYS A 50 5.41 -5.93 -7.18
CA LYS A 50 5.52 -6.41 -8.56
C LYS A 50 4.60 -7.61 -8.75
N PRO A 51 3.52 -7.50 -9.56
CA PRO A 51 2.59 -8.60 -9.75
C PRO A 51 3.27 -9.77 -10.47
N SER A 52 3.11 -10.98 -9.94
CA SER A 52 3.54 -12.23 -10.56
C SER A 52 2.52 -12.79 -11.57
N ILE A 53 1.39 -12.11 -11.71
CA ILE A 53 0.25 -12.48 -12.56
C ILE A 53 0.02 -11.45 -13.68
N PRO A 54 -0.60 -11.83 -14.81
CA PRO A 54 -0.85 -10.92 -15.91
C PRO A 54 -1.73 -9.74 -15.51
N VAL A 55 -1.31 -8.53 -15.92
CA VAL A 55 -2.08 -7.29 -15.74
C VAL A 55 -3.01 -7.09 -16.94
N VAL A 56 -4.31 -7.00 -16.71
CA VAL A 56 -5.29 -6.65 -17.74
C VAL A 56 -5.43 -5.14 -17.88
N SER A 57 -5.47 -4.43 -16.76
CA SER A 57 -5.52 -2.96 -16.74
C SER A 57 -4.90 -2.41 -15.46
N TYR A 58 -4.10 -1.35 -15.60
CA TYR A 58 -3.58 -0.61 -14.45
C TYR A 58 -4.64 0.27 -13.78
N LEU A 59 -5.83 0.41 -14.40
CA LEU A 59 -6.90 1.29 -13.91
C LEU A 59 -6.40 2.72 -13.66
N THR A 60 -5.53 3.24 -14.54
CA THR A 60 -4.75 4.48 -14.37
C THR A 60 -5.56 5.70 -13.93
N ILE A 61 -6.83 5.83 -14.32
CA ILE A 61 -7.68 6.96 -13.91
C ILE A 61 -8.00 6.90 -12.40
N LEU A 62 -8.04 5.69 -11.83
CA LEU A 62 -8.27 5.45 -10.42
C LEU A 62 -6.94 5.42 -9.64
N THR A 63 -5.97 4.65 -10.14
CA THR A 63 -4.73 4.33 -9.40
C THR A 63 -3.57 5.28 -9.67
N GLY A 64 -3.63 6.06 -10.76
CA GLY A 64 -2.49 6.83 -11.28
C GLY A 64 -1.38 6.01 -11.95
N LEU A 65 -1.42 4.67 -11.87
CA LEU A 65 -0.36 3.77 -12.32
C LEU A 65 -0.35 3.55 -13.83
N LYS A 66 0.84 3.35 -14.38
CA LYS A 66 1.10 3.03 -15.79
C LYS A 66 2.01 1.80 -15.89
N LYS A 67 2.09 1.28 -17.11
CA LYS A 67 3.06 0.23 -17.44
C LYS A 67 4.48 0.72 -17.16
N GLY A 68 5.24 -0.07 -16.39
CA GLY A 68 6.60 0.24 -15.97
C GLY A 68 6.71 0.70 -14.51
N ASP A 69 5.66 1.29 -13.94
CA ASP A 69 5.70 1.83 -12.57
C ASP A 69 5.93 0.74 -11.51
N LEU A 70 5.58 -0.50 -11.83
CA LEU A 70 5.69 -1.65 -10.92
C LEU A 70 6.95 -2.52 -11.15
N ASP A 71 7.82 -2.14 -12.09
CA ASP A 71 8.90 -3.03 -12.56
C ASP A 71 9.96 -3.31 -11.48
N ASN A 72 10.16 -2.34 -10.58
CA ASN A 72 11.07 -2.40 -9.44
C ASN A 72 10.36 -2.75 -8.11
N GLY A 73 9.08 -3.15 -8.18
CA GLY A 73 8.34 -3.56 -7.00
C GLY A 73 8.89 -4.85 -6.38
N GLU A 74 8.65 -5.02 -5.09
CA GLU A 74 8.98 -6.21 -4.32
C GLU A 74 7.92 -7.31 -4.48
N SER A 75 8.22 -8.51 -3.97
CA SER A 75 7.20 -9.55 -3.84
C SER A 75 6.12 -9.17 -2.83
N MET A 76 4.91 -9.70 -3.00
CA MET A 76 3.80 -9.45 -2.08
C MET A 76 4.14 -9.89 -0.64
N GLU A 77 4.87 -11.00 -0.51
CA GLU A 77 5.30 -11.56 0.77
C GLU A 77 6.19 -10.57 1.55
N ILE A 78 7.18 -9.97 0.88
CA ILE A 78 8.07 -8.98 1.50
C ILE A 78 7.28 -7.73 1.91
N VAL A 79 6.37 -7.25 1.06
CA VAL A 79 5.56 -6.06 1.36
C VAL A 79 4.65 -6.32 2.57
N LEU A 80 4.02 -7.49 2.65
CA LEU A 80 3.18 -7.87 3.79
C LEU A 80 3.99 -8.00 5.09
N GLU A 81 5.19 -8.59 5.02
CA GLU A 81 6.10 -8.65 6.16
C GLU A 81 6.43 -7.22 6.65
N ASN A 82 6.82 -6.31 5.75
CA ASN A 82 7.15 -4.93 6.10
C ASN A 82 5.97 -4.14 6.70
N VAL A 83 4.76 -4.32 6.15
CA VAL A 83 3.54 -3.72 6.71
C VAL A 83 3.27 -4.28 8.10
N SER A 84 3.43 -5.59 8.31
CA SER A 84 3.23 -6.23 9.62
C SER A 84 4.17 -5.70 10.70
N TRP A 85 5.37 -5.23 10.33
CA TRP A 85 6.29 -4.57 11.26
C TRP A 85 5.82 -3.17 11.69
N GLN A 86 4.80 -2.60 11.03
CA GLN A 86 4.23 -1.29 11.38
C GLN A 86 3.01 -1.39 12.29
N ILE A 87 2.27 -2.51 12.27
CA ILE A 87 0.95 -2.67 12.92
C ILE A 87 0.96 -3.54 14.17
#